data_AF-A0A5K1E321-F1
#
_entry.id   AF-A0A5K1E321-F1
#
_cell.length_a   1.000
_cell.length_b   1.000
_cell.length_c   1.000
_cell.angle_alpha   90.00
_cell.angle_beta   90.00
_cell.angle_gamma   90.00
#
_symmetry.space_group_name_H-M   'P 1'
#
loop_
_entity.id
_entity.type
_entity.pdbx_description
1 polymer ?
#
loop_
_entity_poly.entity_id
_entity_poly.type
_entity_poly.pdbx_seq_one_letter_code
_entity_poly.pdbx_strand_id
1 'polypeptide(L)' 'KSSKRTHFVRNLIREVAGFAPYEKRITELLKVGKDKRALKVAKRKLGTHKRAKKKREEMSSVLRKM' A
#
# COMPACT_ATOMS: atom_id res chain seq x y z
N LYS A 1 -13.57 8.66 -10.01
CA LYS A 1 -14.17 7.31 -9.89
C LYS A 1 -13.73 6.50 -11.11
N SER A 2 -13.19 5.30 -10.94
CA SER A 2 -12.79 4.47 -12.09
C SER A 2 -13.96 3.58 -12.53
N SER A 3 -14.06 3.25 -13.83
CA SER A 3 -15.07 2.33 -14.35
C SER A 3 -15.01 0.96 -13.65
N LYS A 4 -16.17 0.27 -13.51
CA LYS A 4 -16.27 -1.08 -12.92
C LYS A 4 -15.25 -2.04 -13.51
N ARG A 5 -15.08 -2.00 -14.84
CA ARG A 5 -14.08 -2.80 -15.58
C ARG A 5 -12.65 -2.54 -15.09
N THR A 6 -12.26 -1.26 -14.97
CA THR A 6 -10.89 -0.90 -14.54
C THR A 6 -10.61 -1.23 -13.08
N HIS A 7 -11.63 -1.27 -12.21
CA HIS A 7 -11.45 -1.70 -10.83
C HIS A 7 -11.22 -3.21 -10.75
N PHE A 8 -12.04 -3.99 -11.46
CA PHE A 8 -11.89 -5.44 -11.58
C PHE A 8 -10.50 -5.84 -12.10
N VAL A 9 -10.06 -5.24 -13.21
CA VAL A 9 -8.75 -5.53 -13.80
C VAL A 9 -7.59 -5.20 -12.84
N ARG A 10 -7.65 -4.07 -12.12
CA ARG A 10 -6.59 -3.70 -11.16
C ARG A 10 -6.51 -4.64 -9.96
N ASN A 11 -7.65 -5.17 -9.51
CA ASN A 11 -7.67 -6.13 -8.41
C ASN A 11 -7.06 -7.47 -8.86
N LEU A 12 -7.45 -7.96 -10.04
CA LEU A 12 -6.90 -9.20 -10.62
C LEU A 12 -5.37 -9.11 -10.82
N ILE A 13 -4.86 -8.01 -11.38
CA ILE A 13 -3.42 -7.81 -11.56
C ILE A 13 -2.68 -7.84 -10.21
N ARG A 14 -3.27 -7.24 -9.17
CA ARG A 14 -2.64 -7.17 -7.85
C ARG A 14 -2.57 -8.53 -7.15
N GLU A 15 -3.57 -9.38 -7.36
CA GLU A 15 -3.59 -10.75 -6.86
C GLU A 15 -2.48 -11.58 -7.52
N VAL A 16 -2.34 -11.48 -8.85
CA VAL A 16 -1.35 -12.25 -9.62
C VAL A 16 0.08 -11.73 -9.43
N ALA A 17 0.30 -10.42 -9.49
CA ALA A 17 1.64 -9.83 -9.42
C ALA A 17 2.17 -9.65 -7.98
N GLY A 18 1.28 -9.65 -6.99
CA GLY A 18 1.63 -9.47 -5.58
C GLY A 18 2.14 -8.06 -5.24
N PHE A 19 2.97 -7.98 -4.19
CA PHE A 19 3.49 -6.73 -3.63
C PHE A 19 4.98 -6.53 -3.91
N ALA A 20 5.37 -5.28 -4.20
CA ALA A 20 6.77 -4.91 -4.33
C ALA A 20 7.51 -5.00 -2.97
N PRO A 21 8.85 -5.15 -2.95
CA PRO A 21 9.61 -5.29 -1.70
C PRO A 21 9.40 -4.14 -0.70
N TYR A 22 9.25 -2.91 -1.19
CA TYR A 22 8.99 -1.76 -0.32
C TYR A 22 7.58 -1.76 0.29
N GLU A 23 6.61 -2.35 -0.42
CA GLU A 23 5.23 -2.50 0.05
C GLU A 23 5.17 -3.57 1.14
N LYS A 24 5.85 -4.71 0.95
CA LYS A 24 6.01 -5.74 1.98
C LYS A 24 6.60 -5.18 3.28
N ARG A 25 7.66 -4.38 3.16
CA ARG A 25 8.29 -3.71 4.32
C ARG A 25 7.36 -2.71 5.01
N ILE A 26 6.51 -1.99 4.27
CA ILE A 26 5.51 -1.11 4.86
C ILE A 26 4.49 -1.95 5.64
N THR A 27 4.01 -3.05 5.06
CA THR A 27 3.09 -3.99 5.71
C THR A 27 3.65 -4.57 7.00
N GLU A 28 4.91 -5.01 7.01
CA GLU A 28 5.60 -5.48 8.23
C GLU A 28 5.67 -4.41 9.32
N LEU A 29 6.01 -3.16 8.95
CA LEU A 29 6.04 -2.06 9.90
C LEU A 29 4.65 -1.73 10.47
N LEU A 30 3.60 -1.87 9.66
CA LEU A 30 2.22 -1.70 10.08
C LEU A 30 1.75 -2.82 11.01
N LYS A 31 2.18 -4.08 10.80
CA LYS A 31 1.89 -5.20 11.72
C LYS A 31 2.44 -4.97 13.13
N VAL A 32 3.59 -4.32 13.23
CA VAL A 32 4.25 -4.00 14.52
C VAL A 32 3.76 -2.65 15.10
N GLY A 33 2.76 -2.00 14.49
CA GLY A 33 2.22 -0.71 14.96
C GLY A 33 3.16 0.49 14.77
N LYS A 34 4.19 0.39 13.94
CA LYS A 34 5.18 1.46 13.70
C LYS A 34 4.75 2.41 12.57
N ASP A 35 3.57 3.01 12.69
CA ASP A 35 2.94 3.85 11.65
C ASP A 35 3.80 5.04 11.19
N LYS A 36 4.44 5.75 12.13
CA LYS A 36 5.31 6.89 11.81
C LYS A 36 6.52 6.45 10.99
N ARG A 37 7.06 5.26 11.26
CA ARG A 37 8.18 4.69 10.50
C ARG A 37 7.72 4.21 9.13
N ALA A 38 6.56 3.56 9.02
CA ALA A 38 5.95 3.17 7.76
C ALA A 38 5.74 4.39 6.83
N LEU A 39 5.23 5.51 7.39
CA LEU A 39 5.04 6.75 6.65
C LEU A 39 6.36 7.36 6.17
N LYS A 40 7.42 7.36 6.99
CA LYS A 40 8.75 7.83 6.59
C LYS A 40 9.33 6.98 5.45
N VAL A 41 9.17 5.67 5.49
CA VAL A 41 9.60 4.75 4.43
C VAL A 41 8.84 5.01 3.14
N ALA A 42 7.51 5.14 3.22
CA ALA A 42 6.67 5.46 2.07
C ALA A 42 7.02 6.82 1.45
N LYS A 43 7.28 7.85 2.28
CA LYS A 43 7.72 9.18 1.79
C LYS A 43 9.09 9.11 1.11
N ARG A 44 10.05 8.37 1.66
CA ARG A 44 11.37 8.19 1.02
C ARG A 44 11.27 7.50 -0.35
N LYS A 45 10.31 6.60 -0.54
CA LYS A 45 10.09 5.90 -1.81
C LYS A 45 9.24 6.68 -2.82
N LEU A 46 8.24 7.45 -2.36
CA LEU A 46 7.25 8.12 -3.23
C LEU A 46 7.45 9.64 -3.36
N GLY A 47 8.39 10.22 -2.59
CA GLY A 47 8.76 11.64 -2.57
C GLY A 47 7.80 12.53 -1.78
N THR A 48 6.49 12.42 -2.01
CA THR A 48 5.49 13.35 -1.45
C THR A 48 4.73 12.77 -0.26
N HIS A 49 4.31 13.66 0.66
CA HIS A 49 3.56 13.26 1.86
C HIS A 49 2.15 12.72 1.53
N LYS A 50 1.48 13.32 0.53
CA LYS A 50 0.15 12.88 0.07
C LYS A 50 0.19 11.45 -0.50
N ARG A 51 1.20 11.13 -1.33
CA ARG A 51 1.38 9.77 -1.86
C ARG A 51 1.74 8.77 -0.76
N ALA A 52 2.58 9.18 0.19
CA ALA A 52 2.94 8.35 1.33
C ALA A 52 1.73 7.98 2.21
N LYS A 53 0.86 8.95 2.54
CA LYS A 53 -0.39 8.71 3.27
C LYS A 53 -1.29 7.73 2.52
N LYS A 54 -1.52 7.97 1.22
CA LYS A 54 -2.33 7.09 0.36
C LYS A 54 -1.79 5.67 0.32
N LYS A 55 -0.48 5.49 0.15
CA LYS A 55 0.14 4.16 0.12
C LYS A 55 0.07 3.45 1.48
N ARG A 56 0.25 4.17 2.58
CA ARG A 56 0.07 3.62 3.93
C ARG A 56 -1.36 3.14 4.16
N GLU A 57 -2.36 3.94 3.79
CA GLU A 57 -3.77 3.55 3.89
C GLU A 57 -4.11 2.34 3.03
N GLU A 58 -3.55 2.27 1.81
CA GLU A 58 -3.69 1.11 0.94
C GLU A 58 -3.11 -0.16 1.59
N MET A 59 -1.90 -0.10 2.15
CA MET A 59 -1.28 -1.24 2.84
C MET A 59 -2.02 -1.62 4.12
N SER A 60 -2.59 -0.66 4.84
CA SER A 60 -3.45 -0.92 6.00
C SER A 60 -4.77 -1.61 5.59
N SER A 61 -5.35 -1.22 4.46
CA SER A 61 -6.54 -1.89 3.92
C SER A 61 -6.22 -3.32 3.46
N VAL A 62 -5.04 -3.55 2.88
CA VAL A 62 -4.58 -4.91 2.56
C VAL A 62 -4.47 -5.76 3.81
N LEU A 63 -3.87 -5.23 4.89
CA LEU A 63 -3.77 -5.94 6.17
C LEU A 63 -5.12 -6.31 6.79
N ARG A 64 -6.15 -5.48 6.58
CA ARG A 64 -7.51 -5.76 7.05
C ARG A 64 -8.25 -6.80 6.22
N LYS A 65 -7.82 -7.01 4.97
CA LYS A 65 -8.42 -7.96 4.03
C LYS A 65 -7.71 -9.31 4.03
N MET A 66 -6.51 -9.35 4.61
CA MET A 66 -5.76 -10.57 4.90
C MET A 66 -6.28 -11.17 6.19
#